data_AF-A0A845QMD2-F1
#
_entry.id   AF-A0A845QMD2-F1
#
_cell.length_a   1.000
_cell.length_b   1.000
_cell.length_c   1.000
_cell.angle_alpha   90.00
_cell.angle_beta   90.00
_cell.angle_gamma   90.00
#
_symmetry.space_group_name_H-M   'P 1'
#
loop_
_entity.id
_entity.type
_entity.pdbx_description
1 polymer ?
#
loop_
_entity_poly.entity_id
_entity_poly.type
_entity_poly.pdbx_seq_one_letter_code
_entity_poly.pdbx_strand_id
1 'polypeptide(L)'
;MPFCVSLQKKEGAEYILIYFHSGIEFTNSSSPKQQRIAKEIANAGADYILCSHSHTVQEYDIITGSKGKQVPVIYGMGNFISHMTKRIEVSYGIMMSLTLTKENGQVRLSNEGYYPLRVFTNNDDTGRKYQLIPCTDSGIAAISDEAMVRRLKSGRKRIKKYVGSNIKMLR
;
A
#
# COMPACT_ATOMS: atom_id res chain seq x y z
N MET A 1 10.96 14.55 -9.30
CA MET A 1 10.41 13.20 -9.57
C MET A 1 10.17 12.91 -11.06
N PRO A 2 9.46 13.77 -11.85
CA PRO A 2 9.23 13.50 -13.28
C PRO A 2 10.53 13.31 -14.10
N PHE A 3 11.56 14.08 -13.78
CA PHE A 3 12.90 13.98 -14.39
C PHE A 3 13.56 12.61 -14.13
N CYS A 4 13.38 12.03 -12.95
CA CYS A 4 13.95 10.72 -12.64
C CYS A 4 13.30 9.62 -13.49
N VAL A 5 11.97 9.68 -13.69
CA VAL A 5 11.26 8.72 -14.54
C VAL A 5 11.76 8.79 -15.98
N SER A 6 11.91 9.99 -16.54
CA SER A 6 12.39 10.13 -17.92
C SER A 6 13.85 9.73 -18.09
N LEU A 7 14.70 9.96 -17.09
CA LEU A 7 16.08 9.47 -17.08
C LEU A 7 16.15 7.95 -17.05
N GLN A 8 15.42 7.29 -16.14
CA GLN A 8 15.44 5.82 -16.05
C GLN A 8 15.02 5.14 -17.35
N LYS A 9 14.08 5.72 -18.10
CA LYS A 9 13.74 5.23 -19.45
C LYS A 9 14.89 5.34 -20.44
N LYS A 10 15.65 6.44 -20.40
CA LYS A 10 16.81 6.62 -21.27
C LYS A 10 17.92 5.62 -20.95
N GLU A 11 18.07 5.27 -19.67
CA GLU A 11 19.01 4.26 -19.19
C GLU A 11 18.51 2.81 -19.41
N GLY A 12 17.40 2.61 -20.12
CA GLY A 12 16.91 1.28 -20.50
C GLY A 12 16.02 0.58 -19.48
N ALA A 13 15.48 1.29 -18.48
CA ALA A 13 14.52 0.70 -17.55
C ALA A 13 13.25 0.22 -18.27
N GLU A 14 12.97 -1.08 -18.15
CA GLU A 14 11.82 -1.74 -18.80
C GLU A 14 10.51 -1.60 -18.01
N TYR A 15 10.61 -1.33 -16.70
CA TYR A 15 9.48 -1.10 -15.80
C TYR A 15 9.89 -0.14 -14.68
N ILE A 16 9.10 0.91 -14.44
CA ILE A 16 9.42 1.97 -13.48
C ILE A 16 8.36 2.03 -12.39
N LEU A 17 8.70 1.46 -11.24
CA LEU A 17 7.95 1.64 -10.00
C LEU A 17 8.52 2.85 -9.25
N ILE A 18 7.67 3.81 -8.92
CA ILE A 18 8.05 4.98 -8.13
C ILE A 18 7.48 4.86 -6.72
N TYR A 19 8.35 4.97 -5.73
CA TYR A 19 7.96 5.26 -4.35
C TYR A 19 8.16 6.74 -4.06
N PHE A 20 7.18 7.40 -3.46
CA PHE A 20 7.34 8.78 -2.97
C PHE A 20 6.75 8.95 -1.57
N HIS A 21 7.38 9.81 -0.77
CA HIS A 21 7.00 10.05 0.62
C HIS A 21 6.27 11.40 0.72
N SER A 22 4.94 11.39 0.82
CA SER A 22 4.11 12.59 0.80
C SER A 22 2.71 12.31 1.36
N GLY A 23 2.07 13.35 1.90
CA GLY A 23 0.69 13.29 2.37
C GLY A 23 0.47 14.16 3.60
N ILE A 24 -0.69 13.99 4.22
CA ILE A 24 -1.00 14.59 5.51
C ILE A 24 -1.02 13.46 6.52
N GLU A 25 -0.31 13.61 7.63
CA GLU A 25 -0.32 12.62 8.69
C GLU A 25 -1.74 12.36 9.20
N PHE A 26 -2.05 11.09 9.45
CA PHE A 26 -3.29 10.61 10.06
C PHE A 26 -4.55 10.80 9.22
N THR A 27 -4.45 10.96 7.90
CA THR A 27 -5.61 11.00 6.98
C THR A 27 -5.74 9.70 6.19
N ASN A 28 -6.95 9.16 6.06
CA ASN A 28 -7.20 7.94 5.27
C ASN A 28 -7.57 8.21 3.80
N SER A 29 -7.41 9.45 3.35
CA SER A 29 -7.63 9.84 1.95
C SER A 29 -6.48 10.70 1.47
N SER A 30 -6.10 10.52 0.21
CA SER A 30 -5.02 11.29 -0.39
C SER A 30 -5.37 12.79 -0.46
N SER A 31 -4.35 13.62 -0.28
CA SER A 31 -4.46 15.07 -0.44
C SER A 31 -4.41 15.47 -1.92
N PRO A 32 -4.97 16.63 -2.31
CA PRO A 32 -4.85 17.15 -3.67
C PRO A 32 -3.39 17.27 -4.15
N LYS A 33 -2.46 17.54 -3.23
CA LYS A 33 -1.01 17.57 -3.52
C LYS A 33 -0.47 16.18 -3.87
N GLN A 34 -0.84 15.13 -3.12
CA GLN A 34 -0.46 13.76 -3.44
C GLN A 34 -1.00 13.34 -4.82
N GLN A 35 -2.28 13.61 -5.09
CA GLN A 35 -2.93 13.29 -6.37
C GLN A 35 -2.24 14.00 -7.54
N ARG A 36 -1.93 15.29 -7.39
CA ARG A 36 -1.19 16.06 -8.42
C ARG A 36 0.19 15.46 -8.69
N ILE A 37 0.95 15.14 -7.65
CA ILE A 37 2.29 14.54 -7.79
C ILE A 37 2.20 13.17 -8.48
N ALA A 38 1.24 12.33 -8.08
CA ALA A 38 1.03 11.02 -8.71
C ALA A 38 0.66 11.17 -10.20
N LYS A 39 -0.16 12.17 -10.55
CA LYS A 39 -0.49 12.50 -11.95
C LYS A 39 0.73 12.94 -12.74
N GLU A 40 1.60 13.78 -12.18
CA GLU A 40 2.86 14.20 -12.83
C GLU A 40 3.80 13.01 -13.07
N ILE A 41 3.90 12.09 -12.10
CA ILE A 41 4.71 10.86 -12.21
C ILE A 41 4.14 9.92 -13.28
N ALA A 42 2.82 9.73 -13.30
CA ALA A 42 2.12 8.93 -14.32
C ALA A 42 2.30 9.54 -15.72
N ASN A 43 2.24 10.86 -15.84
CA ASN A 43 2.48 11.59 -17.09
C ASN A 43 3.93 11.47 -17.60
N ALA A 44 4.91 11.46 -16.70
CA ALA A 44 6.30 11.14 -17.04
C ALA A 44 6.49 9.67 -17.48
N GLY A 45 5.49 8.84 -17.14
CA GLY A 45 5.30 7.51 -17.68
C GLY A 45 5.88 6.41 -16.80
N ALA A 46 5.77 6.56 -15.48
CA ALA A 46 5.90 5.45 -14.54
C ALA A 46 4.93 4.30 -14.89
N ASP A 47 5.22 3.12 -14.37
CA ASP A 47 4.40 1.91 -14.51
C ASP A 47 3.57 1.64 -13.26
N TYR A 48 4.08 2.01 -12.09
CA TYR A 48 3.40 1.84 -10.81
C TYR A 48 3.83 2.92 -9.83
N ILE A 49 2.92 3.33 -8.94
CA ILE A 49 3.21 4.35 -7.93
C ILE A 49 2.86 3.83 -6.53
N LEU A 50 3.82 3.89 -5.60
CA LEU A 50 3.65 3.63 -4.18
C LEU A 50 3.86 4.92 -3.40
N CYS A 51 3.03 5.15 -2.38
CA CYS A 51 3.17 6.30 -1.50
C CYS A 51 3.00 5.92 -0.04
N SER A 52 3.63 6.70 0.83
CA SER A 52 3.56 6.62 2.29
C SER A 52 3.86 7.99 2.87
N HIS A 53 3.71 8.14 4.19
CA HIS A 53 3.96 9.32 5.04
C HIS A 53 2.76 9.59 5.95
N SER A 54 1.53 9.33 5.47
CA SER A 54 0.31 9.58 6.26
C SER A 54 0.21 8.71 7.54
N HIS A 55 1.08 7.70 7.70
CA HIS A 55 1.01 6.68 8.75
C HIS A 55 -0.31 5.90 8.78
N THR A 56 -1.10 6.00 7.73
CA THR A 56 -2.45 5.42 7.59
C THR A 56 -2.59 4.80 6.21
N VAL A 57 -3.48 3.82 6.10
CA VAL A 57 -3.86 3.25 4.81
C VAL A 57 -4.77 4.24 4.08
N GLN A 58 -4.44 4.51 2.81
CA GLN A 58 -5.21 5.35 1.89
C GLN A 58 -5.61 4.54 0.66
N GLU A 59 -6.37 5.16 -0.23
CA GLU A 59 -6.97 4.53 -1.40
C GLU A 59 -5.95 4.03 -2.44
N TYR A 60 -6.32 2.93 -3.10
CA TYR A 60 -5.75 2.51 -4.36
C TYR A 60 -6.57 3.14 -5.49
N ASP A 61 -5.88 3.64 -6.51
CA ASP A 61 -6.50 4.24 -7.68
C ASP A 61 -5.70 3.90 -8.95
N ILE A 62 -6.29 4.16 -10.11
CA ILE A 62 -5.64 3.99 -11.41
C ILE A 62 -5.67 5.34 -12.14
N ILE A 63 -4.49 5.91 -12.36
CA ILE A 63 -4.34 7.21 -13.02
C ILE A 63 -4.06 7.00 -14.51
N THR A 64 -4.85 7.64 -15.37
CA THR A 64 -4.54 7.74 -16.81
C THR A 64 -3.40 8.74 -17.05
N GLY A 65 -2.23 8.30 -17.51
CA GLY A 65 -1.10 9.18 -17.89
C GLY A 65 -1.27 9.87 -19.26
N SER A 66 -0.30 10.70 -19.67
CA SER A 66 -0.32 11.54 -20.89
C SER A 66 -0.50 10.80 -22.22
N LYS A 67 -0.34 9.48 -22.24
CA LYS A 67 -0.51 8.62 -23.44
C LYS A 67 -1.62 7.58 -23.28
N GLY A 68 -2.58 7.83 -22.38
CA GLY A 68 -3.68 6.89 -22.09
C GLY A 68 -3.30 5.70 -21.22
N LYS A 69 -2.01 5.53 -20.91
CA LYS A 69 -1.49 4.47 -20.03
C LYS A 69 -2.15 4.53 -18.66
N GLN A 70 -2.73 3.41 -18.23
CA GLN A 70 -3.26 3.23 -16.88
C GLN A 70 -2.10 2.96 -15.92
N VAL A 71 -1.98 3.74 -14.85
CA VAL A 71 -0.90 3.66 -13.86
C VAL A 71 -1.50 3.46 -12.47
N PRO A 72 -1.37 2.27 -11.87
CA PRO A 72 -1.80 2.02 -10.50
C PRO A 72 -1.07 2.92 -9.50
N VAL A 73 -1.80 3.37 -8.48
CA VAL A 73 -1.27 4.13 -7.34
C VAL A 73 -1.88 3.63 -6.04
N ILE A 74 -1.05 3.46 -5.00
CA ILE A 74 -1.51 3.42 -3.61
C ILE A 74 -1.00 4.68 -2.90
N TYR A 75 -1.90 5.49 -2.36
CA TYR A 75 -1.53 6.79 -1.79
C TYR A 75 -0.95 6.72 -0.37
N GLY A 76 -1.19 5.62 0.34
CA GLY A 76 -0.70 5.43 1.70
C GLY A 76 -0.78 3.97 2.10
N MET A 77 0.36 3.40 2.50
CA MET A 77 0.44 1.99 2.90
C MET A 77 0.29 1.76 4.40
N GLY A 78 0.09 2.83 5.19
CA GLY A 78 0.05 2.73 6.66
C GLY A 78 1.39 2.35 7.28
N ASN A 79 1.35 1.77 8.48
CA ASN A 79 2.53 1.37 9.22
C ASN A 79 2.81 -0.13 9.07
N PHE A 80 4.07 -0.48 8.82
CA PHE A 80 4.55 -1.87 8.86
C PHE A 80 5.02 -2.26 10.26
N ILE A 81 5.80 -1.40 10.93
CA ILE A 81 6.17 -1.49 12.34
C ILE A 81 6.14 -0.06 12.89
N SER A 82 5.54 0.15 14.07
CA SER A 82 5.43 1.49 14.65
C SER A 82 5.21 1.46 16.16
N HIS A 83 5.74 2.48 16.85
CA HIS A 83 5.42 2.74 18.24
C HIS A 83 4.25 3.71 18.43
N MET A 84 3.65 4.21 17.34
CA MET A 84 2.54 5.15 17.39
C MET A 84 1.26 4.44 17.89
N THR A 85 0.84 4.77 19.11
CA THR A 85 -0.33 4.15 19.77
C THR A 85 -1.51 5.09 19.95
N LYS A 86 -1.30 6.40 19.74
CA LYS A 86 -2.29 7.42 20.10
C LYS A 86 -3.54 7.44 19.20
N ARG A 87 -3.51 6.76 18.05
CA ARG A 87 -4.58 6.73 17.06
C ARG A 87 -4.81 5.30 16.58
N ILE A 88 -6.05 4.93 16.29
CA ILE A 88 -6.35 3.57 15.82
C ILE A 88 -5.97 3.41 14.34
N GLU A 89 -6.02 4.49 13.57
CA GLU A 89 -5.74 4.54 12.14
C GLU A 89 -4.28 4.17 11.84
N VAL A 90 -3.36 4.48 12.76
CA VAL A 90 -1.92 4.17 12.64
C VAL A 90 -1.55 2.74 13.07
N SER A 91 -2.53 1.98 13.57
CA SER A 91 -2.35 0.57 13.90
C SER A 91 -2.48 -0.35 12.68
N TYR A 92 -2.72 0.19 11.49
CA TYR A 92 -2.94 -0.59 10.27
C TYR A 92 -1.91 -0.28 9.21
N GLY A 93 -1.66 -1.27 8.37
CA GLY A 93 -0.85 -1.13 7.17
C GLY A 93 -1.27 -2.14 6.12
N ILE A 94 -0.64 -2.05 4.96
CA ILE A 94 -0.70 -3.06 3.93
C ILE A 94 0.71 -3.40 3.45
N MET A 95 0.92 -4.65 3.10
CA MET A 95 2.11 -5.10 2.39
C MET A 95 1.72 -5.42 0.96
N MET A 96 2.22 -4.64 0.02
CA MET A 96 1.99 -4.84 -1.41
C MET A 96 2.74 -6.07 -1.90
N SER A 97 2.11 -6.86 -2.77
CA SER A 97 2.71 -7.99 -3.46
C SER A 97 2.51 -7.78 -4.96
N LEU A 98 3.61 -7.61 -5.68
CA LEU A 98 3.63 -7.33 -7.11
C LEU A 98 4.49 -8.40 -7.79
N THR A 99 3.99 -9.00 -8.87
CA THR A 99 4.72 -9.99 -9.66
C THR A 99 4.96 -9.44 -11.06
N LEU A 100 6.23 -9.18 -11.38
CA LEU A 100 6.65 -8.79 -12.72
C LEU A 100 7.06 -10.04 -13.50
N THR A 101 6.59 -10.18 -14.73
CA THR A 101 7.04 -11.21 -15.67
C THR A 101 7.68 -10.55 -16.88
N LYS A 102 8.66 -11.24 -17.49
CA LYS A 102 9.27 -10.82 -18.76
C LYS A 102 8.96 -11.87 -19.82
N GLU A 103 8.20 -11.48 -20.83
CA GLU A 103 7.80 -12.34 -21.95
C GLU A 103 8.06 -11.59 -23.25
N ASN A 104 8.67 -12.25 -24.25
CA ASN A 104 9.02 -11.64 -25.55
C ASN A 104 9.81 -10.32 -25.43
N GLY A 105 10.67 -10.21 -24.41
CA GLY A 105 11.47 -9.01 -24.16
C GLY A 105 10.70 -7.84 -23.52
N GLN A 106 9.44 -8.03 -23.11
CA GLN A 106 8.65 -7.00 -22.44
C GLN A 106 8.39 -7.38 -20.98
N VAL A 107 8.74 -6.47 -20.06
CA VAL A 107 8.40 -6.60 -18.63
C VAL A 107 6.99 -6.08 -18.40
N ARG A 108 6.14 -6.88 -17.72
CA ARG A 108 4.77 -6.52 -17.36
C ARG A 108 4.42 -6.92 -15.95
N LEU A 109 3.50 -6.19 -15.33
CA LEU A 109 2.86 -6.60 -14.08
C LEU A 109 1.85 -7.71 -14.38
N SER A 110 2.16 -8.92 -13.93
CA SER A 110 1.32 -10.11 -14.14
C SER A 110 0.32 -10.35 -13.00
N ASN A 111 0.64 -9.89 -11.80
CA ASN A 111 -0.21 -10.03 -10.62
C ASN A 111 0.05 -8.88 -9.64
N GLU A 112 -1.01 -8.44 -8.98
CA GLU A 112 -0.95 -7.45 -7.91
C GLU A 112 -1.96 -7.77 -6.81
N GLY A 113 -1.60 -7.38 -5.59
CA GLY A 113 -2.48 -7.46 -4.45
C GLY A 113 -1.80 -6.94 -3.19
N TYR A 114 -2.50 -7.06 -2.07
CA TYR A 114 -1.98 -6.64 -0.78
C TYR A 114 -2.37 -7.59 0.34
N TYR A 115 -1.48 -7.70 1.33
CA TYR A 115 -1.77 -8.32 2.62
C TYR A 115 -2.20 -7.22 3.61
N PRO A 116 -3.38 -7.32 4.23
CA PRO A 116 -3.80 -6.38 5.25
C PRO A 116 -3.05 -6.67 6.55
N LEU A 117 -2.56 -5.65 7.24
CA LEU A 117 -1.72 -5.80 8.41
C LEU A 117 -2.25 -4.99 9.58
N ARG A 118 -2.07 -5.52 10.79
CA ARG A 118 -2.28 -4.78 12.03
C ARG A 118 -1.02 -4.81 12.88
N VAL A 119 -0.58 -3.62 13.30
CA VAL A 119 0.52 -3.42 14.24
C VAL A 119 -0.04 -3.44 15.66
N PHE A 120 0.56 -4.26 16.52
CA PHE A 120 0.29 -4.35 17.95
C PHE A 120 1.53 -3.91 18.71
N THR A 121 1.41 -2.87 19.53
CA THR A 121 2.51 -2.44 20.39
C THR A 121 2.72 -3.33 21.59
N ASN A 122 1.68 -4.05 22.01
CA ASN A 122 1.75 -5.23 22.86
C ASN A 122 0.81 -6.30 22.29
N ASN A 123 1.29 -7.52 22.15
CA ASN A 123 0.46 -8.68 21.85
C ASN A 123 0.38 -9.56 23.10
N ASP A 124 -0.81 -9.61 23.71
CA ASP A 124 -1.05 -10.33 24.96
C ASP A 124 -0.95 -11.86 24.77
N ASP A 125 -1.24 -12.39 23.57
CA ASP A 125 -1.15 -13.84 23.25
C ASP A 125 0.30 -14.33 23.20
N THR A 126 1.23 -13.46 22.83
CA THR A 126 2.64 -13.83 22.61
C THR A 126 3.61 -13.14 23.55
N GLY A 127 3.15 -12.16 24.33
CA GLY A 127 3.96 -11.29 25.18
C GLY A 127 4.94 -10.36 24.43
N ARG A 128 4.94 -10.35 23.09
CA ARG A 128 5.90 -9.55 22.31
C ARG A 128 5.37 -8.16 22.00
N LYS A 129 6.29 -7.20 21.92
CA LYS A 129 6.02 -5.81 21.52
C LYS A 129 6.22 -5.61 20.02
N TYR A 130 5.49 -4.64 19.46
CA TYR A 130 5.58 -4.23 18.05
C TYR A 130 5.36 -5.37 17.04
N GLN A 131 4.42 -6.27 17.33
CA GLN A 131 4.08 -7.35 16.42
C GLN A 131 3.23 -6.88 15.26
N LEU A 132 3.56 -7.40 14.08
CA LEU A 132 2.77 -7.27 12.88
C LEU A 132 2.00 -8.56 12.64
N ILE A 133 0.68 -8.46 12.51
CA ILE A 133 -0.17 -9.63 12.31
C ILE A 133 -1.00 -9.43 11.06
N PRO A 134 -0.89 -10.35 10.08
CA PRO A 134 -1.76 -10.34 8.92
C PRO A 134 -3.22 -10.45 9.34
N CYS A 135 -4.04 -9.51 8.89
CA CYS A 135 -5.49 -9.61 9.02
C CYS A 135 -6.06 -10.56 7.95
N THR A 136 -5.34 -11.60 7.51
CA THR A 136 -5.80 -12.63 6.56
C THR A 136 -6.57 -13.73 7.27
N ASP A 137 -7.20 -14.65 6.53
CA ASP A 137 -7.98 -15.73 7.15
C ASP A 137 -7.07 -16.65 7.97
N SER A 138 -5.92 -17.00 7.42
CA SER A 138 -4.85 -17.74 8.10
C SER A 138 -4.33 -16.98 9.34
N GLY A 139 -4.06 -15.67 9.20
CA GLY A 139 -3.58 -14.86 10.31
C GLY A 139 -4.59 -14.70 11.44
N ILE A 140 -5.89 -14.69 11.13
CA ILE A 140 -6.95 -14.66 12.15
C ILE A 140 -7.15 -16.04 12.80
N ALA A 141 -7.11 -17.12 12.01
CA ALA A 141 -7.29 -18.48 12.52
C ALA A 141 -6.16 -18.93 13.47
N ALA A 142 -4.98 -18.30 13.37
CA ALA A 142 -3.85 -18.56 14.25
C ALA A 142 -3.98 -17.92 15.65
N ILE A 143 -5.03 -17.13 15.90
CA ILE A 143 -5.22 -16.36 17.14
C ILE A 143 -6.33 -16.99 17.97
N SER A 144 -6.04 -17.24 19.25
CA SER A 144 -7.01 -17.84 20.18
C SER A 144 -7.80 -16.78 20.97
N ASP A 145 -7.22 -15.60 21.22
CA ASP A 145 -7.92 -14.54 21.94
C ASP A 145 -9.02 -13.89 21.09
N GLU A 146 -10.26 -13.95 21.59
CA GLU A 146 -11.41 -13.45 20.86
C GLU A 146 -11.40 -11.93 20.65
N ALA A 147 -10.87 -11.16 21.60
CA ALA A 147 -10.79 -9.71 21.49
C ALA A 147 -9.82 -9.31 20.36
N MET A 148 -8.72 -10.02 20.25
CA MET A 148 -7.74 -9.88 19.19
C MET A 148 -8.30 -10.30 17.84
N VAL A 149 -9.03 -11.42 17.76
CA VAL A 149 -9.79 -11.82 16.55
C VAL A 149 -10.75 -10.71 16.12
N ARG A 150 -11.52 -10.12 17.04
CA ARG A 150 -12.42 -8.99 16.75
C ARG A 150 -11.64 -7.79 16.19
N ARG A 151 -10.49 -7.46 16.78
CA ARG A 151 -9.62 -6.36 16.34
C ARG A 151 -9.01 -6.57 14.96
N LEU A 152 -8.64 -7.82 14.61
CA LEU A 152 -8.14 -8.19 13.28
C LEU A 152 -9.24 -8.14 12.23
N LYS A 153 -10.43 -8.69 12.52
CA LYS A 153 -11.61 -8.60 11.63
C LYS A 153 -12.02 -7.15 11.37
N SER A 154 -12.04 -6.32 12.41
CA SER A 154 -12.31 -4.87 12.29
C SER A 154 -11.23 -4.15 11.47
N GLY A 155 -9.96 -4.47 11.70
CA GLY A 155 -8.83 -3.95 10.92
C GLY A 155 -8.95 -4.28 9.44
N ARG A 156 -9.22 -5.54 9.10
CA ARG A 156 -9.48 -5.98 7.72
C ARG A 156 -10.59 -5.17 7.07
N LYS A 157 -11.73 -4.98 7.75
CA LYS A 157 -12.87 -4.22 7.23
C LYS A 157 -12.48 -2.76 6.95
N ARG A 158 -11.72 -2.13 7.85
CA ARG A 158 -11.22 -0.75 7.69
C ARG A 158 -10.26 -0.63 6.52
N ILE A 159 -9.27 -1.52 6.44
CA ILE A 159 -8.29 -1.53 5.33
C ILE A 159 -9.01 -1.67 3.99
N LYS A 160 -9.93 -2.65 3.85
CA LYS A 160 -10.74 -2.80 2.64
C LYS A 160 -11.54 -1.55 2.28
N LYS A 161 -12.13 -0.89 3.29
CA LYS A 161 -12.87 0.36 3.09
C LYS A 161 -11.99 1.46 2.49
N TYR A 162 -10.76 1.61 2.99
CA TYR A 162 -9.87 2.68 2.55
C TYR A 162 -9.19 2.37 1.22
N VAL A 163 -8.62 1.18 1.07
CA VAL A 163 -7.95 0.76 -0.18
C VAL A 163 -8.92 0.71 -1.36
N GLY A 164 -10.18 0.34 -1.11
CA GLY A 164 -11.18 0.16 -2.16
C GLY A 164 -11.17 -1.27 -2.74
N SER A 165 -12.04 -1.49 -3.73
CA SER A 165 -12.28 -2.81 -4.35
C SER A 165 -11.48 -3.06 -5.62
N ASN A 166 -10.74 -2.06 -6.12
CA ASN A 166 -10.04 -2.13 -7.40
C ASN A 166 -8.70 -2.88 -7.33
N ILE A 167 -8.30 -3.34 -6.13
CA ILE A 167 -7.12 -4.18 -5.93
C ILE A 167 -7.45 -5.36 -5.01
N LYS A 168 -6.88 -6.52 -5.32
CA LYS A 168 -7.14 -7.78 -4.62
C LYS A 168 -6.45 -7.81 -3.26
N MET A 169 -7.23 -8.09 -2.21
CA MET A 169 -6.69 -8.52 -0.92
C MET A 169 -6.26 -9.99 -1.01
N LEU A 170 -5.01 -10.27 -0.68
CA LEU A 170 -4.43 -11.61 -0.69
C LEU A 170 -4.84 -12.40 0.57
N ARG A 171 -4.76 -13.73 0.46
CA ARG A 171 -5.21 -14.69 1.48
C ARG A 171 -4.03 -15.20 2.30
#